data_AF-A0A0Q0CHN5-F1
#
_entry.id   AF-A0A0Q0CHN5-F1
#
_cell.length_a   1.000
_cell.length_b   1.000
_cell.length_c   1.000
_cell.angle_alpha   90.00
_cell.angle_beta   90.00
_cell.angle_gamma   90.00
#
_symmetry.space_group_name_H-M   'P 1'
#
loop_
_entity.id
_entity.type
_entity.pdbx_description
1 polymer ?
#
loop_
_entity_poly.entity_id
_entity_poly.type
_entity_poly.pdbx_seq_one_letter_code
_entity_poly.pdbx_strand_id
1 'polypeptide(L)'
;MAYHFDFTPVLQSIDLLLRGALFTLELTAIGTLLGVSLGIVGAVVRAWKIQPFATIFAIYVELIRNTPFLVQLFFIFFGLPSLGVQISEWQAAVLAMVINLGAYSTEIVRAGIQAIPKGQLEASAALAMNRYEAFRYVVLIPALSKVWPALSSQIIIVMLGSAVCSQIATEELSFFANFIQSRNFRSFETYIVTTLIYLAMALLIRQLLAWIGRRYISRNS
;
A
#
# COMPACT_ATOMS: atom_id res chain seq x y z
N MET A 1 -26.35 -1.32 33.51
CA MET A 1 -26.49 0.07 33.03
C MET A 1 -26.40 0.06 31.52
N ALA A 2 -27.38 0.64 30.82
CA ALA A 2 -27.32 0.77 29.36
C ALA A 2 -26.27 1.84 28.99
N TYR A 3 -25.44 1.55 27.99
CA TYR A 3 -24.48 2.52 27.49
C TYR A 3 -25.23 3.68 26.81
N HIS A 4 -25.01 4.90 27.30
CA HIS A 4 -25.57 6.10 26.68
C HIS A 4 -24.53 6.71 25.74
N PHE A 5 -24.83 6.64 24.44
CA PHE A 5 -24.00 7.22 23.39
C PHE A 5 -24.05 8.74 23.43
N ASP A 6 -22.88 9.37 23.45
CA ASP A 6 -22.75 10.83 23.27
C ASP A 6 -21.58 11.15 22.33
N PHE A 7 -21.91 11.61 21.13
CA PHE A 7 -20.94 11.94 20.08
C PHE A 7 -20.42 13.37 20.18
N THR A 8 -21.02 14.22 21.01
CA THR A 8 -20.68 15.65 21.11
C THR A 8 -19.18 15.87 21.42
N PRO A 9 -18.57 15.16 22.39
CA PRO A 9 -17.16 15.35 22.71
C PRO A 9 -16.21 14.91 21.58
N VAL A 10 -16.62 13.90 20.80
CA VAL A 10 -15.85 13.40 19.66
C VAL A 10 -15.94 14.38 18.48
N LEU A 11 -17.14 14.91 18.21
CA LEU A 11 -17.37 15.90 17.15
C LEU A 11 -16.64 17.23 17.42
N GLN A 12 -16.47 17.60 18.69
CA GLN A 12 -15.66 18.76 19.06
C GLN A 12 -14.17 18.57 18.75
N SER A 13 -13.70 17.33 18.68
CA SER A 13 -12.31 16.97 18.35
C SER A 13 -12.16 16.44 16.91
N ILE A 14 -13.12 16.74 16.03
CA ILE A 14 -13.13 16.25 14.65
C ILE A 14 -11.96 16.79 13.83
N ASP A 15 -11.44 17.96 14.18
CA ASP A 15 -10.27 18.59 13.58
C ASP A 15 -9.01 17.72 13.72
N LEU A 16 -8.83 17.10 14.89
CA LEU A 16 -7.74 16.15 15.15
C LEU A 16 -7.88 14.89 14.29
N LEU A 17 -9.10 14.34 14.19
CA LEU A 17 -9.36 13.18 13.33
C LEU A 17 -9.14 13.49 11.85
N LEU A 18 -9.55 14.67 11.39
CA LEU A 18 -9.31 15.11 10.01
C LEU A 18 -7.83 15.32 9.72
N ARG A 19 -7.05 15.86 10.68
CA ARG A 19 -5.58 15.92 10.57
C ARG A 19 -4.98 14.52 10.45
N GLY A 20 -5.37 13.59 11.33
CA GLY A 20 -4.92 12.20 11.27
C GLY A 20 -5.29 11.52 9.94
N ALA A 21 -6.47 11.80 9.40
CA ALA A 21 -6.89 11.33 8.09
C ALA A 21 -5.98 11.87 6.96
N LEU A 22 -5.61 13.16 7.00
CA LEU A 22 -4.69 13.74 6.03
C LEU A 22 -3.30 13.09 6.09
N PHE A 23 -2.74 12.89 7.30
CA PHE A 23 -1.47 12.18 7.46
C PHE A 23 -1.55 10.73 6.99
N THR A 24 -2.67 10.05 7.23
CA THR A 24 -2.92 8.69 6.72
C THR A 24 -2.90 8.66 5.19
N LEU A 25 -3.54 9.64 4.54
CA LEU A 25 -3.56 9.77 3.08
C LEU A 25 -2.17 10.08 2.53
N GLU A 26 -1.40 10.95 3.18
CA GLU A 26 -0.02 11.28 2.79
C GLU A 26 0.89 10.05 2.88
N LEU A 27 0.85 9.33 4.02
CA LEU A 27 1.58 8.09 4.23
C LEU A 27 1.23 7.04 3.17
N THR A 28 -0.07 6.91 2.87
CA THR A 28 -0.57 6.01 1.84
C THR A 28 -0.12 6.43 0.44
N ALA A 29 -0.11 7.72 0.12
CA ALA A 29 0.29 8.22 -1.19
C ALA A 29 1.78 7.97 -1.45
N ILE A 30 2.64 8.30 -0.49
CA ILE A 30 4.10 8.06 -0.57
C ILE A 30 4.37 6.56 -0.60
N GLY A 31 3.75 5.81 0.31
CA GLY A 31 3.85 4.34 0.38
C GLY A 31 3.43 3.68 -0.93
N THR A 32 2.35 4.17 -1.55
CA THR A 32 1.85 3.70 -2.84
C THR A 32 2.83 3.98 -3.96
N LEU A 33 3.29 5.22 -4.08
CA LEU A 33 4.19 5.60 -5.16
C LEU A 33 5.49 4.77 -5.13
N LEU A 34 6.14 4.72 -3.96
CA LEU A 34 7.41 4.02 -3.80
C LEU A 34 7.23 2.49 -3.77
N GLY A 35 6.19 1.99 -3.09
CA GLY A 35 5.88 0.57 -2.98
C GLY A 35 5.48 -0.04 -4.32
N VAL A 36 4.60 0.60 -5.10
CA VAL A 36 4.25 0.11 -6.45
C VAL A 36 5.45 0.18 -7.38
N SER A 37 6.28 1.24 -7.29
CA SER A 37 7.51 1.34 -8.08
C SER A 37 8.48 0.19 -7.78
N LEU A 38 8.71 -0.09 -6.49
CA LEU A 38 9.51 -1.23 -6.05
C LEU A 38 8.91 -2.56 -6.53
N GLY A 39 7.57 -2.67 -6.48
CA GLY A 39 6.82 -3.81 -6.99
C GLY A 39 7.03 -4.07 -8.47
N ILE A 40 6.93 -3.03 -9.30
CA ILE A 40 7.17 -3.13 -10.74
C ILE A 40 8.60 -3.58 -11.00
N VAL A 41 9.60 -2.95 -10.37
CA VAL A 41 11.02 -3.31 -10.53
C VAL A 41 11.25 -4.77 -10.13
N GLY A 42 10.75 -5.18 -8.96
CA GLY A 42 10.87 -6.56 -8.48
C GLY A 42 10.19 -7.56 -9.41
N ALA A 43 9.03 -7.22 -9.98
CA ALA A 43 8.31 -8.07 -10.91
C ALA A 43 9.06 -8.27 -12.22
N VAL A 44 9.65 -7.19 -12.77
CA VAL A 44 10.48 -7.26 -13.99
C VAL A 44 11.72 -8.12 -13.74
N VAL A 45 12.47 -7.84 -12.67
CA VAL A 45 13.70 -8.58 -12.33
C VAL A 45 13.42 -10.08 -12.19
N ARG A 46 12.32 -10.45 -11.52
CA ARG A 46 11.91 -11.85 -11.35
C ARG A 46 11.36 -12.48 -12.64
N ALA A 47 10.60 -11.75 -13.45
CA ALA A 47 10.08 -12.26 -14.71
C ALA A 47 11.20 -12.59 -15.71
N TRP A 48 12.26 -11.77 -15.73
CA TRP A 48 13.40 -11.91 -16.62
C TRP A 48 14.51 -12.81 -16.05
N LYS A 49 14.33 -13.34 -14.84
CA LYS A 49 15.30 -14.21 -14.15
C LYS A 49 16.72 -13.60 -14.10
N ILE A 50 16.82 -12.28 -13.88
CA ILE A 50 18.11 -11.57 -13.82
C ILE A 50 18.82 -11.95 -12.52
N GLN A 51 19.76 -12.89 -12.60
CA GLN A 51 20.55 -13.32 -11.44
C GLN A 51 21.69 -12.33 -11.15
N PRO A 52 22.04 -12.08 -9.87
CA PRO A 52 21.47 -12.67 -8.64
C PRO A 52 20.20 -11.97 -8.11
N PHE A 53 19.82 -10.83 -8.69
CA PHE A 53 18.74 -9.98 -8.16
C PHE A 53 17.37 -10.68 -8.09
N ALA A 54 17.07 -11.58 -9.03
CA ALA A 54 15.82 -12.36 -9.02
C ALA A 54 15.67 -13.21 -7.75
N THR A 55 16.78 -13.76 -7.25
CA THR A 55 16.79 -14.54 -6.00
C THR A 55 16.62 -13.64 -4.79
N ILE A 56 17.28 -12.48 -4.77
CA ILE A 56 17.13 -11.49 -3.70
C ILE A 56 15.67 -11.03 -3.58
N PHE A 57 15.04 -10.66 -4.70
CA PHE A 57 13.63 -10.27 -4.70
C PHE A 57 12.69 -11.42 -4.35
N ALA A 58 13.03 -12.67 -4.69
CA ALA A 58 12.24 -13.83 -4.29
C ALA A 58 12.24 -14.00 -2.76
N ILE A 59 13.42 -13.97 -2.15
CA ILE A 59 13.59 -14.06 -0.68
C ILE A 59 12.89 -12.89 0.01
N TYR A 60 13.10 -11.67 -0.47
CA TYR A 60 12.42 -10.47 0.04
C TYR A 60 10.89 -10.63 0.01
N VAL A 61 10.31 -11.01 -1.14
CA VAL A 61 8.85 -11.19 -1.27
C VAL A 61 8.34 -12.27 -0.34
N GLU A 62 9.07 -13.38 -0.23
CA GLU A 62 8.69 -14.51 0.62
C GLU A 62 8.72 -14.15 2.10
N LEU A 63 9.79 -13.49 2.57
CA LEU A 63 9.90 -13.05 3.96
C LEU A 63 8.80 -12.04 4.31
N ILE A 64 8.60 -11.02 3.48
CA ILE A 64 7.67 -9.93 3.80
C ILE A 64 6.20 -10.38 3.74
N ARG A 65 5.84 -11.28 2.83
CA ARG A 65 4.46 -11.79 2.76
C ARG A 65 4.14 -12.83 3.83
N ASN A 66 5.15 -13.52 4.35
CA ASN A 66 4.99 -14.54 5.39
C ASN A 66 5.27 -14.03 6.81
N THR A 67 5.53 -12.73 7.00
CA THR A 67 5.73 -12.13 8.32
C THR A 67 4.69 -11.05 8.61
N PRO A 68 4.23 -10.91 9.87
CA PRO A 68 3.24 -9.89 10.22
C PRO A 68 3.77 -8.47 10.01
N PHE A 69 2.94 -7.58 9.45
CA PHE A 69 3.30 -6.18 9.21
C PHE A 69 3.69 -5.44 10.50
N LEU A 70 2.97 -5.66 11.60
CA LEU A 70 3.30 -5.06 12.91
C LEU A 70 4.72 -5.42 13.37
N VAL A 71 5.11 -6.67 13.17
CA VAL A 71 6.45 -7.15 13.54
C VAL A 71 7.51 -6.48 12.65
N GLN A 72 7.28 -6.39 11.33
CA GLN A 72 8.16 -5.66 10.41
C GLN A 72 8.34 -4.20 10.82
N LEU A 73 7.26 -3.53 11.19
CA LEU A 73 7.27 -2.15 11.65
C LEU A 73 8.14 -1.98 12.91
N PHE A 74 7.99 -2.88 13.88
CA PHE A 74 8.80 -2.86 15.10
C PHE A 74 10.28 -3.17 14.84
N PHE A 75 10.59 -4.11 13.95
CA PHE A 75 11.98 -4.36 13.55
C PHE A 75 12.61 -3.14 12.88
N ILE A 76 11.87 -2.42 12.06
CA ILE A 76 12.34 -1.18 11.42
C ILE A 76 12.54 -0.09 12.49
N PHE A 77 11.53 0.17 13.31
CA PHE A 77 11.55 1.29 14.26
C PHE A 77 12.51 1.07 15.45
N PHE A 78 12.58 -0.14 16.02
CA PHE A 78 13.46 -0.43 17.15
C PHE A 78 14.81 -1.04 16.73
N GLY A 79 14.85 -1.80 15.63
CA GLY A 79 16.06 -2.48 15.17
C GLY A 79 17.06 -1.55 14.49
N LEU A 80 16.62 -0.64 13.59
CA LEU A 80 17.55 0.27 12.91
C LEU A 80 18.29 1.22 13.86
N PRO A 81 17.63 1.84 14.87
CA PRO A 81 18.34 2.65 15.86
C PRO A 81 19.35 1.87 16.67
N SER A 82 19.10 0.58 16.95
CA SER A 82 20.08 -0.29 17.64
C SER A 82 21.36 -0.52 16.83
N LEU A 83 21.28 -0.36 15.50
CA LEU A 83 22.41 -0.41 14.57
C LEU A 83 23.05 0.97 14.33
N GLY A 84 22.59 2.01 15.05
CA GLY A 84 23.09 3.39 14.94
C GLY A 84 22.39 4.25 13.88
N VAL A 85 21.37 3.73 13.19
CA VAL A 85 20.60 4.49 12.20
C VAL A 85 19.35 5.05 12.86
N GLN A 86 19.40 6.33 13.25
CA GLN A 86 18.25 7.03 13.80
C GLN A 86 17.27 7.41 12.68
N ILE A 87 16.02 6.98 12.84
CA ILE A 87 14.91 7.30 11.93
C ILE A 87 13.74 7.82 12.75
N SER A 88 12.96 8.74 12.19
CA SER A 88 11.71 9.17 12.83
C SER A 88 10.61 8.12 12.70
N GLU A 89 9.59 8.23 13.53
CA GLU A 89 8.36 7.41 13.50
C GLU A 89 7.74 7.44 12.10
N TRP A 90 7.68 8.64 11.50
CA TRP A 90 7.18 8.84 10.14
C TRP A 90 8.03 8.10 9.09
N GLN A 91 9.35 8.20 9.17
CA GLN A 91 10.26 7.52 8.24
C GLN A 91 10.14 6.00 8.38
N ALA A 92 10.04 5.50 9.60
CA ALA A 92 9.84 4.07 9.88
C ALA A 92 8.51 3.57 9.31
N ALA A 93 7.42 4.33 9.51
CA ALA A 93 6.11 4.02 8.95
C ALA A 93 6.14 3.99 7.42
N VAL A 94 6.72 5.01 6.77
CA VAL A 94 6.88 5.07 5.31
C VAL A 94 7.69 3.88 4.81
N LEU A 95 8.83 3.58 5.44
CA LEU A 95 9.70 2.48 5.02
C LEU A 95 8.98 1.12 5.15
N ALA A 96 8.29 0.88 6.26
CA ALA A 96 7.52 -0.33 6.48
C ALA A 96 6.40 -0.48 5.45
N MET A 97 5.66 0.61 5.18
CA MET A 97 4.60 0.65 4.16
C MET A 97 5.14 0.33 2.76
N VAL A 98 6.26 0.92 2.37
CA VAL A 98 6.90 0.70 1.06
C VAL A 98 7.38 -0.73 0.92
N ILE A 99 8.04 -1.26 1.96
CA ILE A 99 8.52 -2.64 1.99
C ILE A 99 7.35 -3.62 1.88
N ASN A 100 6.28 -3.39 2.63
CA ASN A 100 5.12 -4.28 2.60
C ASN A 100 4.41 -4.22 1.24
N LEU A 101 4.01 -3.02 0.80
CA LEU A 101 3.32 -2.85 -0.47
C LEU A 101 4.16 -3.28 -1.66
N GLY A 102 5.48 -3.07 -1.62
CA GLY A 102 6.40 -3.50 -2.69
C GLY A 102 6.47 -5.00 -2.87
N ALA A 103 6.44 -5.78 -1.78
CA ALA A 103 6.46 -7.23 -1.85
C ALA A 103 5.15 -7.78 -2.45
N TYR A 104 4.01 -7.28 -1.98
CA TYR A 104 2.70 -7.66 -2.54
C TYR A 104 2.54 -7.21 -3.99
N SER A 105 2.93 -5.97 -4.31
CA SER A 105 2.88 -5.43 -5.68
C SER A 105 3.78 -6.20 -6.63
N THR A 106 4.96 -6.63 -6.18
CA THR A 106 5.87 -7.50 -6.96
C THR A 106 5.14 -8.76 -7.41
N GLU A 107 4.45 -9.44 -6.50
CA GLU A 107 3.78 -10.69 -6.83
C GLU A 107 2.54 -10.46 -7.72
N ILE A 108 1.76 -9.42 -7.43
CA ILE A 108 0.59 -9.04 -8.23
C ILE A 108 1.00 -8.76 -9.67
N VAL A 109 2.00 -7.90 -9.89
CA VAL A 109 2.48 -7.54 -11.24
C VAL A 109 3.13 -8.75 -11.93
N ARG A 110 3.91 -9.56 -11.21
CA ARG A 110 4.53 -10.78 -11.75
C ARG A 110 3.46 -11.78 -12.22
N ALA A 111 2.40 -11.99 -11.45
CA ALA A 111 1.27 -12.83 -11.83
C ALA A 111 0.55 -12.29 -13.07
N GLY A 112 0.41 -10.96 -13.18
CA GLY A 112 -0.11 -10.29 -14.38
C GLY A 112 0.73 -10.56 -15.62
N ILE A 113 2.06 -10.45 -15.50
CA ILE A 113 3.00 -10.71 -16.58
C ILE A 113 2.90 -12.17 -17.06
N GLN A 114 2.80 -13.13 -16.13
CA GLN A 114 2.68 -14.55 -16.46
C GLN A 114 1.33 -14.93 -17.07
N ALA A 115 0.30 -14.12 -16.85
CA ALA A 115 -1.04 -14.35 -17.38
C ALA A 115 -1.21 -13.90 -18.84
N ILE A 116 -0.14 -13.43 -19.50
CA ILE A 116 -0.16 -13.02 -20.91
C ILE A 116 0.00 -14.26 -21.81
N PRO A 117 -0.89 -14.45 -22.80
CA PRO A 117 -0.79 -15.56 -23.74
C PRO A 117 0.49 -15.51 -24.58
N LYS A 118 1.09 -16.68 -24.82
CA LYS A 118 2.27 -16.82 -25.69
C LYS A 118 2.04 -16.25 -27.10
N GLY A 119 0.81 -16.36 -27.61
CA GLY A 119 0.44 -15.80 -28.93
C GLY A 119 0.64 -14.28 -29.05
N GLN A 120 0.53 -13.51 -27.95
CA GLN A 120 0.86 -12.08 -28.00
C GLN A 120 2.37 -11.83 -28.12
N LEU A 121 3.18 -12.66 -27.47
CA LEU A 121 4.64 -12.61 -27.60
C LEU A 121 5.06 -13.00 -29.03
N GLU A 122 4.43 -14.03 -29.61
CA GLU A 122 4.67 -14.46 -30.99
C GLU A 122 4.25 -13.39 -32.01
N ALA A 123 3.11 -12.71 -31.80
CA ALA A 123 2.68 -11.59 -32.63
C ALA A 123 3.65 -10.40 -32.56
N SER A 124 4.21 -10.12 -31.39
CA SER A 124 5.23 -9.06 -31.23
C SER A 124 6.50 -9.36 -32.04
N ALA A 125 6.90 -10.63 -32.10
CA ALA A 125 8.02 -11.07 -32.90
C ALA A 125 7.73 -10.99 -34.40
N ALA A 126 6.51 -11.32 -34.83
CA ALA A 126 6.06 -11.20 -36.22
C ALA A 126 6.03 -9.74 -36.70
N LEU A 127 5.77 -8.78 -35.80
CA LEU A 127 5.81 -7.35 -36.07
C LEU A 127 7.22 -6.74 -36.00
N ALA A 128 8.27 -7.57 -35.89
CA ALA A 128 9.66 -7.15 -35.77
C ALA A 128 9.94 -6.15 -34.63
N MET A 129 9.14 -6.20 -33.55
CA MET A 129 9.34 -5.34 -32.38
C MET A 129 10.65 -5.69 -31.68
N ASN A 130 11.41 -4.67 -31.25
CA ASN A 130 12.59 -4.91 -30.43
C ASN A 130 12.17 -5.41 -29.03
N ARG A 131 13.07 -6.11 -28.33
CA ARG A 131 12.81 -6.72 -27.01
C ARG A 131 12.24 -5.72 -26.00
N TYR A 132 12.71 -4.47 -26.04
CA TYR A 132 12.20 -3.40 -25.16
C TYR A 132 10.77 -2.97 -25.52
N GLU A 133 10.44 -2.90 -26.81
CA GLU A 133 9.11 -2.52 -27.29
C GLU A 133 8.09 -3.62 -27.02
N ALA A 134 8.45 -4.87 -27.34
CA ALA A 134 7.64 -6.04 -27.01
C ALA A 134 7.39 -6.10 -25.49
N PHE A 135 8.42 -5.89 -24.68
CA PHE A 135 8.25 -5.86 -23.24
C PHE A 135 7.34 -4.73 -22.76
N ARG A 136 7.58 -3.49 -23.18
CA ARG A 136 6.82 -2.34 -22.68
C ARG A 136 5.36 -2.39 -23.14
N TYR A 137 5.12 -2.61 -24.43
CA TYR A 137 3.80 -2.45 -25.04
C TYR A 137 2.97 -3.74 -25.05
N VAL A 138 3.60 -4.89 -25.16
CA VAL A 138 2.89 -6.19 -25.24
C VAL A 138 2.83 -6.87 -23.87
N VAL A 139 3.82 -6.63 -23.01
CA VAL A 139 3.90 -7.29 -21.70
C VAL A 139 3.50 -6.38 -20.54
N LEU A 140 4.27 -5.33 -20.28
CA LEU A 140 4.15 -4.54 -19.06
C LEU A 140 2.83 -3.77 -18.98
N ILE A 141 2.49 -3.00 -20.03
CA ILE A 141 1.25 -2.19 -20.03
C ILE A 141 0.00 -3.07 -19.94
N PRO A 142 -0.18 -4.14 -20.75
CA PRO A 142 -1.34 -5.02 -20.64
C PRO A 142 -1.40 -5.77 -19.31
N ALA A 143 -0.26 -6.24 -18.79
CA ALA A 143 -0.19 -6.89 -17.48
C ALA A 143 -0.67 -5.95 -16.37
N LEU A 144 -0.15 -4.71 -16.33
CA LEU A 144 -0.55 -3.69 -15.36
C LEU A 144 -2.05 -3.37 -15.44
N SER A 145 -2.61 -3.32 -16.65
CA SER A 145 -4.06 -3.16 -16.83
C SER A 145 -4.86 -4.29 -16.23
N LYS A 146 -4.46 -5.54 -16.51
CA LYS A 146 -5.13 -6.73 -15.99
C LYS A 146 -5.07 -6.82 -14.46
N VAL A 147 -3.96 -6.39 -13.85
CA VAL A 147 -3.77 -6.46 -12.39
C VAL A 147 -4.16 -5.19 -11.64
N TRP A 148 -4.56 -4.13 -12.34
CA TRP A 148 -4.92 -2.86 -11.72
C TRP A 148 -5.98 -2.98 -10.62
N PRO A 149 -7.06 -3.79 -10.77
CA PRO A 149 -8.02 -3.99 -9.69
C PRO A 149 -7.40 -4.61 -8.43
N ALA A 150 -6.48 -5.57 -8.61
CA ALA A 150 -5.78 -6.22 -7.50
C ALA A 150 -4.79 -5.26 -6.82
N LEU A 151 -4.02 -4.48 -7.59
CA LEU A 151 -3.14 -3.43 -7.05
C LEU A 151 -3.93 -2.38 -6.28
N SER A 152 -5.07 -1.94 -6.82
CA SER A 152 -5.94 -0.96 -6.16
C SER A 152 -6.49 -1.49 -4.83
N SER A 153 -6.89 -2.77 -4.79
CA SER A 153 -7.31 -3.41 -3.56
C SER A 153 -6.17 -3.50 -2.54
N GLN A 154 -4.95 -3.83 -3.00
CA GLN A 154 -3.78 -3.91 -2.12
C GLN A 154 -3.41 -2.55 -1.51
N ILE A 155 -3.50 -1.47 -2.29
CA ILE A 155 -3.28 -0.10 -1.78
C ILE A 155 -4.25 0.24 -0.65
N ILE A 156 -5.54 -0.10 -0.81
CA ILE A 156 -6.56 0.13 0.23
C ILE A 156 -6.28 -0.73 1.47
N ILE A 157 -5.86 -1.99 1.29
CA ILE A 157 -5.50 -2.86 2.41
C ILE A 157 -4.32 -2.27 3.19
N VAL A 158 -3.30 -1.74 2.50
CA VAL A 158 -2.14 -1.11 3.14
C VAL A 158 -2.53 0.20 3.83
N MET A 159 -3.41 1.02 3.24
CA MET A 159 -3.97 2.21 3.90
C MET A 159 -4.70 1.84 5.21
N LEU A 160 -5.51 0.77 5.21
CA LEU A 160 -6.14 0.30 6.44
C LEU A 160 -5.10 -0.26 7.43
N GLY A 161 -4.07 -0.92 6.91
CA GLY A 161 -2.95 -1.44 7.69
C GLY A 161 -2.08 -0.33 8.32
N SER A 162 -2.11 0.89 7.81
CA SER A 162 -1.36 2.01 8.39
C SER A 162 -1.84 2.40 9.77
N ALA A 163 -3.07 2.00 10.16
CA ALA A 163 -3.56 2.11 11.54
C ALA A 163 -2.58 1.51 12.56
N VAL A 164 -1.84 0.47 12.16
CA VAL A 164 -0.83 -0.19 13.00
C VAL A 164 0.36 0.73 13.29
N CYS A 165 0.61 1.75 12.46
CA CYS A 165 1.68 2.72 12.69
C CYS A 165 1.43 3.60 13.92
N SER A 166 0.19 3.70 14.43
CA SER A 166 -0.06 4.34 15.74
C SER A 166 0.71 3.69 16.89
N GLN A 167 1.07 2.40 16.76
CA GLN A 167 1.78 1.65 17.79
C GLN A 167 3.22 2.14 18.00
N ILE A 168 3.79 2.84 17.03
CA ILE A 168 5.08 3.53 17.14
C ILE A 168 4.90 5.05 17.28
N ALA A 169 3.73 5.51 17.71
CA ALA A 169 3.37 6.92 17.86
C ALA A 169 3.42 7.74 16.56
N THR A 170 3.23 7.11 15.39
CA THR A 170 3.01 7.87 14.15
C THR A 170 1.66 8.57 14.21
N GLU A 171 1.63 9.88 13.94
CA GLU A 171 0.44 10.75 14.01
C GLU A 171 -0.58 10.51 12.86
N GLU A 172 -0.98 9.26 12.66
CA GLU A 172 -2.04 8.91 11.71
C GLU A 172 -3.43 8.88 12.39
N LEU A 173 -4.48 8.49 11.66
CA LEU A 173 -5.86 8.58 12.13
C LEU A 173 -6.13 7.77 13.42
N SER A 174 -5.59 6.55 13.54
CA SER A 174 -5.75 5.73 14.74
C SER A 174 -5.00 6.29 15.94
N PHE A 175 -3.88 7.01 15.74
CA PHE A 175 -3.20 7.74 16.81
C PHE A 175 -4.11 8.82 17.43
N PHE A 176 -4.72 9.67 16.62
CA PHE A 176 -5.65 10.69 17.12
C PHE A 176 -6.92 10.09 17.73
N ALA A 177 -7.41 8.97 17.20
CA ALA A 177 -8.50 8.22 17.82
C ALA A 177 -8.13 7.75 19.24
N ASN A 178 -6.95 7.14 19.40
CA ASN A 178 -6.43 6.72 20.69
C ASN A 178 -6.24 7.89 21.67
N PHE A 179 -5.78 9.03 21.17
CA PHE A 179 -5.61 10.26 21.95
C PHE A 179 -6.96 10.84 22.45
N ILE A 180 -8.00 10.86 21.61
CA ILE A 180 -9.32 11.36 22.00
C ILE A 180 -9.99 10.43 23.01
N GLN A 181 -9.93 9.11 22.79
CA GLN A 181 -10.57 8.17 23.72
C GLN A 181 -9.90 8.16 25.09
N SER A 182 -8.58 8.38 25.18
CA SER A 182 -7.86 8.38 26.46
C SER A 182 -8.18 9.61 27.29
N ARG A 183 -8.56 10.72 26.64
CA ARG A 183 -8.98 11.97 27.28
C ARG A 183 -10.44 11.97 27.70
N ASN A 184 -11.33 11.50 26.82
CA ASN A 184 -12.77 11.56 27.03
C ASN A 184 -13.36 10.27 27.63
N PHE A 185 -12.59 9.18 27.68
CA PHE A 185 -13.02 7.83 28.09
C PHE A 185 -14.22 7.28 27.29
N ARG A 186 -14.39 7.77 26.05
CA ARG A 186 -15.48 7.44 25.11
C ARG A 186 -14.97 6.62 23.93
N SER A 187 -14.54 5.39 24.21
CA SER A 187 -13.93 4.52 23.19
C SER A 187 -14.89 4.13 22.07
N PHE A 188 -16.14 3.77 22.39
CA PHE A 188 -17.09 3.30 21.37
C PHE A 188 -17.43 4.39 20.35
N GLU A 189 -17.78 5.59 20.80
CA GLU A 189 -18.12 6.70 19.90
C GLU A 189 -16.91 7.10 19.05
N THR A 190 -15.71 7.15 19.66
CA THR A 190 -14.48 7.50 18.95
C THR A 190 -14.17 6.49 17.86
N TYR A 191 -14.21 5.19 18.16
CA TYR A 191 -13.94 4.17 17.15
C TYR A 191 -15.03 4.07 16.07
N ILE A 192 -16.30 4.37 16.37
CA ILE A 192 -17.35 4.46 15.35
C ILE A 192 -17.02 5.58 14.36
N VAL A 193 -16.71 6.79 14.85
CA VAL A 193 -16.37 7.93 13.99
C VAL A 193 -15.09 7.65 13.19
N THR A 194 -14.05 7.14 13.83
CA THR A 194 -12.80 6.74 13.16
C THR A 194 -13.04 5.69 12.08
N THR A 195 -13.88 4.69 12.34
CA THR A 195 -14.26 3.67 11.35
C THR A 195 -14.97 4.28 10.15
N LEU A 196 -15.90 5.22 10.38
CA LEU A 196 -16.59 5.93 9.31
C LEU A 196 -15.62 6.77 8.46
N ILE A 197 -14.61 7.40 9.09
CA ILE A 197 -13.57 8.15 8.38
C ILE A 197 -12.70 7.20 7.54
N TYR A 198 -12.23 6.07 8.07
CA TYR A 198 -11.51 5.06 7.28
C TYR A 198 -12.33 4.54 6.11
N LEU A 199 -13.63 4.27 6.33
CA LEU A 199 -14.54 3.84 5.28
C LEU A 199 -14.67 4.91 4.18
N ALA A 200 -14.86 6.17 4.56
CA ALA A 200 -14.92 7.28 3.62
C ALA A 200 -13.62 7.41 2.82
N MET A 201 -12.46 7.37 3.48
CA MET A 201 -11.14 7.40 2.82
C MET A 201 -10.97 6.23 1.85
N ALA A 202 -11.33 5.00 2.27
CA ALA A 202 -11.24 3.82 1.44
C ALA A 202 -12.12 3.93 0.19
N LEU A 203 -13.34 4.45 0.32
CA LEU A 203 -14.24 4.67 -0.81
C LEU A 203 -13.72 5.76 -1.76
N LEU A 204 -13.22 6.87 -1.23
CA LEU A 204 -12.63 7.96 -2.01
C LEU A 204 -11.40 7.48 -2.80
N ILE A 205 -10.46 6.79 -2.14
CA ILE A 205 -9.27 6.24 -2.79
C ILE A 205 -9.66 5.18 -3.83
N ARG A 206 -10.63 4.32 -3.52
CA ARG A 206 -11.13 3.33 -4.49
C ARG A 206 -11.68 4.00 -5.74
N GLN A 207 -12.49 5.04 -5.59
CA GLN A 207 -13.05 5.78 -6.73
C GLN A 207 -11.96 6.49 -7.53
N LEU A 208 -10.99 7.11 -6.85
CA LEU A 208 -9.84 7.75 -7.47
C LEU A 208 -9.02 6.75 -8.29
N LEU A 209 -8.65 5.61 -7.70
CA LEU A 209 -7.88 4.56 -8.38
C LEU A 209 -8.66 3.92 -9.53
N ALA A 210 -9.98 3.72 -9.39
CA ALA A 210 -10.82 3.25 -10.48
C ALA A 210 -10.89 4.26 -11.63
N TRP A 211 -10.98 5.55 -11.33
CA TRP A 211 -10.96 6.62 -12.33
C TRP A 211 -9.61 6.70 -13.05
N ILE A 212 -8.49 6.64 -12.32
CA ILE A 212 -7.13 6.58 -12.88
C ILE A 212 -7.00 5.36 -13.79
N GLY A 213 -7.46 4.19 -13.31
CA GLY A 213 -7.46 2.94 -14.07
C GLY A 213 -8.19 3.06 -15.40
N ARG A 214 -9.42 3.60 -15.39
CA ARG A 214 -10.20 3.80 -16.61
C ARG A 214 -9.58 4.80 -17.59
N ARG A 215 -8.96 5.87 -17.07
CA ARG A 215 -8.46 6.97 -17.91
C ARG A 215 -7.08 6.70 -18.52
N TYR A 216 -6.20 6.06 -17.76
CA TYR A 216 -4.78 5.90 -18.15
C TYR A 216 -4.38 4.47 -18.48
N ILE A 217 -5.11 3.47 -17.98
CA ILE A 217 -4.66 2.07 -18.01
C ILE A 217 -5.56 1.19 -18.89
N SER A 218 -6.88 1.34 -18.81
CA SER A 218 -7.83 0.56 -19.63
C SER A 218 -8.12 1.18 -21.00
N ARG A 219 -7.37 2.18 -21.45
CA ARG A 219 -7.72 2.97 -22.64
C ARG A 219 -7.42 2.28 -23.99
N ASN A 220 -7.16 0.97 -24.01
CA ASN A 220 -6.93 0.18 -25.23
C ASN A 220 -7.36 -1.29 -25.04
N SER A 221 -8.63 -1.54 -24.75
CA SER A 221 -9.26 -2.85 -25.00
C SER A 221 -10.52 -2.65 -25.83
#